data_AF-A0A1S8X412-F1
#
_entry.id   AF-A0A1S8X412-F1
#
_cell.length_a   1.000
_cell.length_b   1.000
_cell.length_c   1.000
_cell.angle_alpha   90.00
_cell.angle_beta   90.00
_cell.angle_gamma   90.00
#
_symmetry.space_group_name_H-M   'P 1'
#
loop_
_entity.id
_entity.type
_entity.pdbx_description
1 polymer ?
#
loop_
_entity_poly.entity_id
_entity_poly.type
_entity_poly.pdbx_seq_one_letter_code
_entity_poly.pdbx_strand_id
1 'polypeptide(L)'
;FHSRLLFIVISLIGLSRARNVVFQKPTLQTHNLPLTTQHGRILTGSIGCKILLVESIPQNLTYSPDSPKHASTLFAWQVLLDQVTQNLSLASFYWSLIAEPQFNRSAIHEGRAIYETLLEKANQVKLTVAQSGAKKENNELDQLSAAGAQVYWVDVARLLGRGVLHTKLWAIDRKHGYIGSANMDWRSLTEVKELGGLLLNCPELVHELEKIHGAYCLATERIPAQWPKELETVYNHTNPLVTKINGIRSRVYVSGSPREFNPPGRTYDLDAILLTIAQAKKYIYISVMDYSPEVVSYDIETPKKYWPAIDTALREAAIDRGVEVRLLISRWPYTVPTMFKYLSSLRALNGIGGSRLRVRYFVVPSFTDEQIMIPHARVNHNKYMVTEKTAYIGTSNWSGDYFLYTGGAGLVVEEDTVDNSFTDSICDGNKPKTLQAQLTDIFYRDWNSEYSYEE
;
A
#
# COMPACT_ATOMS: atom_id res chain seq x y z
N PHE A 1 20.59 16.35 -53.13
CA PHE A 1 19.65 17.25 -53.82
C PHE A 1 18.78 17.89 -52.74
N HIS A 2 19.22 19.02 -52.18
CA HIS A 2 18.74 20.40 -52.49
C HIS A 2 17.25 20.55 -52.07
N SER A 3 16.86 21.40 -51.12
CA SER A 3 17.31 22.78 -50.93
C SER A 3 17.17 23.31 -49.50
N ARG A 4 18.16 24.11 -49.10
CA ARG A 4 18.13 25.11 -48.02
C ARG A 4 17.41 26.37 -48.50
N LEU A 5 16.88 27.17 -47.57
CA LEU A 5 16.86 28.65 -47.56
C LEU A 5 16.20 29.06 -46.21
N LEU A 6 16.50 30.15 -45.51
CA LEU A 6 17.68 30.97 -45.21
C LEU A 6 17.22 31.88 -44.05
N PHE A 7 18.15 32.22 -43.16
CA PHE A 7 18.02 33.11 -42.00
C PHE A 7 17.44 34.51 -42.30
N ILE A 8 16.73 35.09 -41.32
CA ILE A 8 16.83 36.52 -40.97
C ILE A 8 16.88 36.68 -39.44
N VAL A 9 17.95 37.34 -38.99
CA VAL A 9 18.18 37.85 -37.63
C VAL A 9 17.60 39.25 -37.54
N ILE A 10 16.83 39.55 -36.49
CA ILE A 10 16.56 40.92 -36.05
C ILE A 10 16.78 40.98 -34.53
N SER A 11 17.76 41.78 -34.12
CA SER A 11 17.96 42.22 -32.74
C SER A 11 17.70 43.72 -32.69
N LEU A 12 16.86 44.18 -31.74
CA LEU A 12 17.21 45.13 -30.67
C LEU A 12 15.99 45.91 -30.10
N ILE A 13 15.89 45.82 -28.77
CA ILE A 13 15.51 46.84 -27.79
C ILE A 13 14.03 47.27 -27.69
N GLY A 14 13.43 47.02 -26.52
CA GLY A 14 12.17 47.64 -26.12
C GLY A 14 11.65 47.26 -24.73
N LEU A 15 12.22 47.90 -23.70
CA LEU A 15 11.63 48.21 -22.39
C LEU A 15 11.13 47.09 -21.44
N SER A 16 11.90 46.96 -20.36
CA SER A 16 11.52 46.50 -19.02
C SER A 16 10.15 47.02 -18.56
N ARG A 17 9.26 46.08 -18.22
CA ARG A 17 8.30 46.22 -17.12
C ARG A 17 8.24 44.91 -16.35
N ALA A 18 8.91 44.87 -15.19
CA ALA A 18 8.71 43.84 -14.19
C ALA A 18 7.23 43.83 -13.77
N ARG A 19 6.48 42.82 -14.22
CA ARG A 19 5.24 42.41 -13.57
C ARG A 19 5.61 41.37 -12.53
N ASN A 20 5.43 41.70 -11.26
CA ASN A 20 5.39 40.73 -10.18
C ASN A 20 4.24 39.75 -10.48
N VAL A 21 4.55 38.64 -11.14
CA VAL A 21 3.65 37.49 -11.22
C VAL A 21 3.75 36.81 -9.87
N VAL A 22 2.82 37.14 -8.98
CA VAL A 22 2.54 36.31 -7.82
C VAL A 22 2.00 34.99 -8.39
N PHE A 23 2.84 33.96 -8.43
CA PHE A 23 2.37 32.60 -8.64
C PHE A 23 1.47 32.24 -7.44
N GLN A 24 0.16 32.45 -7.59
CA GLN A 24 -0.80 31.69 -6.79
C GLN A 24 -0.56 30.23 -7.14
N LYS A 25 -0.11 29.44 -6.15
CA LYS A 25 -0.14 27.98 -6.26
C LYS A 25 -1.56 27.58 -6.67
N PRO A 26 -1.75 26.79 -7.73
CA PRO A 26 -3.07 26.29 -8.06
C PRO A 26 -3.61 25.55 -6.83
N THR A 27 -4.74 26.01 -6.32
CA THR A 27 -5.52 25.27 -5.32
C THR A 27 -6.00 23.98 -5.98
N LEU A 28 -5.22 22.92 -5.85
CA LEU A 28 -5.70 21.57 -6.10
C LEU A 28 -6.85 21.30 -5.14
N GLN A 29 -8.05 21.10 -5.67
CA GLN A 29 -9.11 20.42 -4.93
C GLN A 29 -8.61 18.99 -4.68
N THR A 30 -8.00 18.78 -3.53
CA THR A 30 -7.55 17.45 -3.12
C THR A 30 -8.74 16.70 -2.50
N HIS A 31 -8.98 15.47 -2.94
CA HIS A 31 -10.01 14.59 -2.37
C HIS A 31 -9.61 13.99 -1.02
N ASN A 32 -8.33 14.17 -0.66
CA ASN A 32 -7.77 13.80 0.63
C ASN A 32 -7.90 14.97 1.62
N LEU A 33 -7.89 14.67 2.92
CA LEU A 33 -7.88 15.71 3.94
C LEU A 33 -6.65 16.62 3.71
N PRO A 34 -6.84 17.96 3.63
CA PRO A 34 -5.74 18.89 3.41
C PRO A 34 -4.92 19.00 4.70
N LEU A 35 -4.02 18.05 4.91
CA LEU A 35 -3.09 18.07 6.02
C LEU A 35 -1.78 18.73 5.60
N THR A 36 -1.30 19.61 6.47
CA THR A 36 -0.04 20.34 6.27
C THR A 36 1.08 19.72 7.11
N THR A 37 2.32 20.08 6.84
CA THR A 37 3.47 19.70 7.67
C THR A 37 3.32 20.13 9.15
N GLN A 38 2.59 21.22 9.44
CA GLN A 38 2.23 21.59 10.81
C GLN A 38 1.32 20.53 11.48
N HIS A 39 0.33 20.01 10.75
CA HIS A 39 -0.49 18.90 11.24
C HIS A 39 0.36 17.64 11.48
N GLY A 40 1.32 17.36 10.58
CA GLY A 40 2.31 16.29 10.75
C GLY A 40 3.06 16.40 12.09
N ARG A 41 3.59 17.58 12.42
CA ARG A 41 4.29 17.83 13.69
C ARG A 41 3.41 17.66 14.93
N ILE A 42 2.14 18.07 14.85
CA ILE A 42 1.19 17.88 15.95
C ILE A 42 0.91 16.39 16.16
N LEU A 43 0.75 15.63 15.06
CA LEU A 43 0.50 14.19 15.12
C LEU A 43 1.71 13.44 15.70
N THR A 44 2.93 13.82 15.31
CA THR A 44 4.17 13.15 15.76
C THR A 44 4.59 13.55 17.18
N GLY A 45 4.15 14.70 17.68
CA GLY A 45 4.38 15.16 19.05
C GLY A 45 3.49 14.52 20.13
N SER A 46 2.54 13.66 19.74
CA SER A 46 1.64 13.02 20.71
C SER A 46 2.27 11.81 21.42
N ILE A 47 1.88 11.56 22.67
CA ILE A 47 2.55 10.63 23.59
C ILE A 47 2.21 9.13 23.32
N GLY A 48 1.19 8.82 22.51
CA GLY A 48 0.75 7.44 22.24
C GLY A 48 0.95 6.99 20.80
N CYS A 49 0.88 5.66 20.58
CA CYS A 49 0.90 5.08 19.23
C CYS A 49 -0.37 5.45 18.47
N LYS A 50 -0.17 6.00 17.27
CA LYS A 50 -1.24 6.37 16.35
C LYS A 50 -1.04 5.69 15.02
N ILE A 51 -2.14 5.20 14.45
CA ILE A 51 -2.17 4.72 13.07
C ILE A 51 -3.21 5.55 12.33
N LEU A 52 -2.81 6.13 11.21
CA LEU A 52 -3.72 6.83 10.30
C LEU A 52 -3.87 5.98 9.05
N LEU A 53 -5.12 5.73 8.64
CA LEU A 53 -5.38 5.27 7.28
C LEU A 53 -5.04 6.41 6.32
N VAL A 54 -4.28 6.08 5.29
CA VAL A 54 -3.89 7.02 4.24
C VAL A 54 -4.24 6.44 2.88
N GLU A 55 -4.68 7.29 1.97
CA GLU A 55 -5.14 6.91 0.63
C GLU A 55 -4.54 7.80 -0.44
N SER A 56 -4.01 7.20 -1.51
CA SER A 56 -3.87 7.94 -2.77
C SER A 56 -5.20 7.85 -3.51
N ILE A 57 -5.76 8.99 -3.91
CA ILE A 57 -6.96 9.04 -4.75
C ILE A 57 -6.51 9.58 -6.12
N PRO A 58 -6.69 8.83 -7.21
CA PRO A 58 -6.30 9.26 -8.55
C PRO A 58 -6.86 10.64 -8.90
N GLN A 59 -6.09 11.45 -9.62
CA GLN A 59 -6.53 12.77 -10.05
C GLN A 59 -7.89 12.68 -10.77
N ASN A 60 -8.77 13.64 -10.48
CA ASN A 60 -10.15 13.72 -10.98
C ASN A 60 -11.09 12.58 -10.56
N LEU A 61 -10.65 11.58 -9.78
CA LEU A 61 -11.56 10.61 -9.17
C LEU A 61 -12.20 11.24 -7.93
N THR A 62 -13.48 11.58 -8.01
CA THR A 62 -14.16 12.39 -6.99
C THR A 62 -15.22 11.59 -6.24
N TYR A 63 -15.45 11.89 -4.96
CA TYR A 63 -16.59 11.35 -4.21
C TYR A 63 -17.46 12.50 -3.72
N SER A 64 -18.69 12.18 -3.28
CA SER A 64 -19.56 13.16 -2.63
C SER A 64 -18.85 13.86 -1.46
N PRO A 65 -19.16 15.15 -1.19
CA PRO A 65 -18.49 15.92 -0.14
C PRO A 65 -18.50 15.26 1.24
N ASP A 66 -19.57 14.53 1.57
CA ASP A 66 -19.81 13.85 2.85
C ASP A 66 -19.15 12.47 2.95
N SER A 67 -18.52 12.00 1.86
CA SER A 67 -17.79 10.74 1.88
C SER A 67 -16.57 10.81 2.80
N PRO A 68 -16.15 9.68 3.40
CA PRO A 68 -14.95 9.63 4.23
C PRO A 68 -13.72 10.04 3.43
N LYS A 69 -12.89 10.90 4.05
CA LYS A 69 -11.65 11.43 3.47
C LYS A 69 -10.50 11.12 4.42
N HIS A 70 -9.38 10.70 3.85
CA HIS A 70 -8.18 10.33 4.59
C HIS A 70 -6.99 11.17 4.13
N ALA A 71 -5.90 11.12 4.88
CA ALA A 71 -4.65 11.77 4.48
C ALA A 71 -4.09 11.07 3.23
N SER A 72 -3.28 11.76 2.42
CA SER A 72 -2.66 11.14 1.25
C SER A 72 -1.47 10.25 1.62
N THR A 73 -1.15 9.27 0.77
CA THR A 73 0.13 8.54 0.86
C THR A 73 1.32 9.51 0.75
N LEU A 74 1.20 10.53 -0.10
CA LEU A 74 2.18 11.62 -0.19
C LEU A 74 2.41 12.29 1.17
N PHE A 75 1.33 12.66 1.87
CA PHE A 75 1.42 13.24 3.21
C PHE A 75 2.12 12.29 4.18
N ALA A 76 1.78 10.99 4.14
CA ALA A 76 2.41 9.99 4.99
C ALA A 76 3.93 9.95 4.79
N TRP A 77 4.39 9.89 3.54
CA TRP A 77 5.82 9.84 3.24
C TRP A 77 6.54 11.14 3.57
N GLN A 78 5.92 12.29 3.33
CA GLN A 78 6.45 13.60 3.75
C GLN A 78 6.62 13.67 5.27
N VAL A 79 5.64 13.21 6.05
CA VAL A 79 5.75 13.14 7.51
C VAL A 79 6.93 12.27 7.93
N LEU A 80 7.13 11.10 7.31
CA LEU A 80 8.25 10.23 7.66
C LEU A 80 9.61 10.89 7.33
N LEU A 81 9.73 11.50 6.15
CA LEU A 81 10.95 12.19 5.72
C LEU A 81 11.25 13.42 6.61
N ASP A 82 10.23 14.15 7.04
CA ASP A 82 10.38 15.29 7.94
C ASP A 82 10.83 14.88 9.35
N GLN A 83 10.48 13.66 9.79
CA GLN A 83 10.74 13.19 11.14
C GLN A 83 12.00 12.35 11.28
N VAL A 84 12.56 11.82 10.18
CA VAL A 84 13.74 10.96 10.29
C VAL A 84 15.00 11.74 10.68
N THR A 85 15.72 11.17 11.63
CA THR A 85 16.93 11.74 12.24
C THR A 85 18.13 10.81 12.21
N GLN A 86 17.95 9.48 12.15
CA GLN A 86 19.07 8.53 12.22
C GLN A 86 18.98 7.39 11.21
N ASN A 87 17.84 6.71 11.10
CA ASN A 87 17.69 5.49 10.32
C ASN A 87 16.40 5.56 9.49
N LEU A 88 16.53 5.27 8.20
CA LEU A 88 15.42 5.13 7.25
C LEU A 88 15.54 3.77 6.55
N SER A 89 14.62 2.86 6.82
CA SER A 89 14.55 1.53 6.21
C SER A 89 13.37 1.46 5.24
N LEU A 90 13.65 1.10 3.99
CA LEU A 90 12.67 0.97 2.91
C LEU A 90 12.67 -0.45 2.36
N ALA A 91 11.51 -1.05 2.14
CA ALA A 91 11.35 -2.22 1.28
C ALA A 91 10.49 -1.85 0.07
N SER A 92 10.95 -2.24 -1.13
CA SER A 92 10.36 -1.78 -2.39
C SER A 92 10.38 -2.85 -3.48
N PHE A 93 9.34 -2.85 -4.31
CA PHE A 93 9.25 -3.71 -5.49
C PHE A 93 10.01 -3.13 -6.69
N TYR A 94 9.81 -1.86 -7.00
CA TYR A 94 10.56 -1.12 -8.02
C TYR A 94 10.57 0.38 -7.69
N TRP A 95 11.38 1.14 -8.42
CA TRP A 95 11.50 2.59 -8.33
C TRP A 95 11.19 3.25 -9.68
N SER A 96 10.34 4.26 -9.64
CA SER A 96 9.91 5.13 -10.72
C SER A 96 9.31 6.42 -10.10
N LEU A 97 10.00 7.06 -9.16
CA LEU A 97 9.53 8.31 -8.55
C LEU A 97 9.82 9.50 -9.46
N ILE A 98 10.89 9.43 -10.24
CA ILE A 98 11.14 10.33 -11.37
C ILE A 98 10.39 9.79 -12.59
N ALA A 99 9.35 10.51 -13.00
CA ALA A 99 8.61 10.20 -14.22
C ALA A 99 9.50 10.28 -15.47
N GLU A 100 9.19 9.43 -16.45
CA GLU A 100 9.86 9.40 -17.74
C GLU A 100 9.65 10.72 -18.51
N PRO A 101 10.60 11.17 -19.34
CA PRO A 101 10.56 12.50 -19.96
C PRO A 101 9.30 12.82 -20.79
N GLN A 102 8.65 11.80 -21.35
CA GLN A 102 7.40 11.94 -22.08
C GLN A 102 6.22 12.34 -21.18
N PHE A 103 6.32 12.09 -19.87
CA PHE A 103 5.36 12.49 -18.85
C PHE A 103 5.95 13.68 -18.07
N ASN A 104 5.91 14.88 -18.66
CA ASN A 104 6.47 16.10 -18.05
C ASN A 104 5.36 17.12 -17.70
N ARG A 105 4.42 16.74 -16.84
CA ARG A 105 3.28 17.57 -16.42
C ARG A 105 3.10 17.56 -14.90
N SER A 106 2.09 18.26 -14.38
CA SER A 106 1.95 18.55 -12.94
C SER A 106 1.85 17.32 -12.04
N ALA A 107 1.29 16.20 -12.52
CA ALA A 107 1.08 14.97 -11.74
C ALA A 107 2.37 14.23 -11.31
N ILE A 108 3.54 14.67 -11.80
CA ILE A 108 4.84 14.05 -11.51
C ILE A 108 5.60 14.76 -10.40
N HIS A 109 5.18 15.96 -10.00
CA HIS A 109 5.92 16.80 -9.07
C HIS A 109 6.00 16.16 -7.68
N GLU A 110 4.95 15.45 -7.28
CA GLU A 110 4.85 14.73 -6.02
C GLU A 110 5.92 13.63 -5.90
N GLY A 111 6.06 12.79 -6.94
CA GLY A 111 7.08 11.73 -6.98
C GLY A 111 8.49 12.31 -6.96
N ARG A 112 8.75 13.32 -7.80
CA ARG A 112 10.04 14.01 -7.85
C ARG A 112 10.42 14.63 -6.50
N ALA A 113 9.49 15.31 -5.84
CA ALA A 113 9.74 15.96 -4.55
C ALA A 113 10.09 14.94 -3.45
N ILE A 114 9.40 13.79 -3.41
CA ILE A 114 9.75 12.69 -2.50
C ILE A 114 11.16 12.18 -2.80
N TYR A 115 11.49 11.95 -4.08
CA TYR A 115 12.81 11.47 -4.47
C TYR A 115 13.93 12.44 -4.11
N GLU A 116 13.75 13.74 -4.40
CA GLU A 116 14.73 14.78 -4.05
C GLU A 116 14.98 14.81 -2.53
N THR A 117 13.92 14.72 -1.73
CA THR A 117 14.05 14.65 -0.26
C THR A 117 14.75 13.37 0.19
N LEU A 118 14.48 12.22 -0.43
CA LEU A 118 15.19 10.96 -0.15
C LEU A 118 16.68 11.07 -0.45
N LEU A 119 17.05 11.74 -1.55
CA LEU A 119 18.44 11.96 -1.94
C LEU A 119 19.16 12.88 -0.96
N GLU A 120 18.51 13.92 -0.46
CA GLU A 120 19.03 14.76 0.61
C GLU A 120 19.24 13.96 1.90
N LYS A 121 18.24 13.14 2.28
CA LYS A 121 18.28 12.32 3.50
C LYS A 121 19.33 11.22 3.44
N ALA A 122 19.61 10.64 2.27
CA ALA A 122 20.65 9.62 2.09
C ALA A 122 22.02 10.11 2.61
N ASN A 123 22.32 11.40 2.47
CA ASN A 123 23.57 12.01 2.95
C ASN A 123 23.54 12.37 4.45
N GLN A 124 22.37 12.35 5.09
CA GLN A 124 22.18 12.83 6.47
C GLN A 124 21.91 11.71 7.47
N VAL A 125 21.26 10.63 7.02
CA VAL A 125 20.83 9.52 7.87
C VAL A 125 21.21 8.19 7.23
N LYS A 126 21.22 7.11 8.01
CA LYS A 126 21.42 5.76 7.48
C LYS A 126 20.17 5.33 6.71
N LEU A 127 20.20 5.52 5.39
CA LEU A 127 19.18 5.01 4.47
C LEU A 127 19.53 3.60 4.01
N THR A 128 18.63 2.64 4.20
CA THR A 128 18.77 1.26 3.74
C THR A 128 17.55 0.81 2.94
N VAL A 129 17.77 0.28 1.74
CA VAL A 129 16.71 -0.14 0.80
C VAL A 129 16.82 -1.64 0.54
N ALA A 130 15.79 -2.41 0.88
CA ALA A 130 15.59 -3.78 0.41
C ALA A 130 14.81 -3.73 -0.90
N GLN A 131 15.53 -3.87 -2.02
CA GLN A 131 14.99 -3.73 -3.37
C GLN A 131 14.78 -5.10 -4.01
N SER A 132 13.62 -5.33 -4.61
CA SER A 132 13.34 -6.56 -5.35
C SER A 132 14.24 -6.77 -6.57
N GLY A 133 14.60 -8.03 -6.78
CA GLY A 133 15.19 -8.55 -8.01
C GLY A 133 16.72 -8.60 -7.99
N ALA A 134 17.28 -9.16 -9.06
CA ALA A 134 18.72 -9.15 -9.31
C ALA A 134 19.23 -7.71 -9.42
N LYS A 135 20.48 -7.50 -8.99
CA LYS A 135 21.16 -6.21 -9.15
C LYS A 135 21.19 -5.81 -10.62
N LYS A 136 20.70 -4.61 -10.90
CA LYS A 136 20.66 -4.01 -12.24
C LYS A 136 20.86 -2.50 -12.15
N GLU A 137 21.20 -1.88 -13.27
CA GLU A 137 21.26 -0.42 -13.38
C GLU A 137 19.88 0.18 -13.09
N ASN A 138 19.86 1.18 -12.22
CA ASN A 138 18.66 1.95 -11.91
C ASN A 138 19.11 3.34 -11.45
N ASN A 139 18.93 4.34 -12.32
CA ASN A 139 19.43 5.69 -12.09
C ASN A 139 19.03 6.30 -10.73
N GLU A 140 17.82 6.01 -10.25
CA GLU A 140 17.35 6.50 -8.94
C GLU A 140 18.10 5.85 -7.78
N LEU A 141 18.20 4.51 -7.78
CA LEU A 141 18.92 3.76 -6.75
C LEU A 141 20.44 3.97 -6.81
N ASP A 142 21.00 4.14 -8.00
CA ASP A 142 22.42 4.41 -8.20
C ASP A 142 22.81 5.78 -7.62
N GLN A 143 21.98 6.80 -7.85
CA GLN A 143 22.16 8.13 -7.24
C GLN A 143 21.96 8.12 -5.71
N LEU A 144 20.94 7.40 -5.21
CA LEU A 144 20.77 7.22 -3.77
C LEU A 144 21.99 6.53 -3.15
N SER A 145 22.53 5.51 -3.81
CA SER A 145 23.75 4.81 -3.37
C SER A 145 24.96 5.75 -3.37
N ALA A 146 25.11 6.57 -4.42
CA ALA A 146 26.15 7.59 -4.50
C ALA A 146 26.02 8.65 -3.39
N ALA A 147 24.79 8.92 -2.95
CA ALA A 147 24.47 9.80 -1.82
C ALA A 147 24.56 9.11 -0.43
N GLY A 148 25.01 7.85 -0.35
CA GLY A 148 25.25 7.16 0.91
C GLY A 148 24.21 6.10 1.31
N ALA A 149 23.16 5.88 0.51
CA ALA A 149 22.19 4.83 0.76
C ALA A 149 22.81 3.42 0.57
N GLN A 150 22.36 2.46 1.38
CA GLN A 150 22.71 1.05 1.25
C GLN A 150 21.58 0.29 0.56
N VAL A 151 21.81 -0.20 -0.66
CA VAL A 151 20.81 -0.96 -1.43
C VAL A 151 21.14 -2.46 -1.38
N TYR A 152 20.20 -3.23 -0.82
CA TYR A 152 20.20 -4.68 -0.73
C TYR A 152 19.28 -5.24 -1.81
N TRP A 153 19.86 -5.89 -2.81
CA TRP A 153 19.11 -6.51 -3.92
C TRP A 153 18.65 -7.92 -3.54
N VAL A 154 17.35 -8.09 -3.38
CA VAL A 154 16.71 -9.32 -2.90
C VAL A 154 16.15 -10.08 -4.10
N ASP A 155 16.99 -10.95 -4.67
CA ASP A 155 16.64 -11.78 -5.81
C ASP A 155 15.85 -13.02 -5.38
N VAL A 156 14.56 -12.82 -5.12
CA VAL A 156 13.65 -13.91 -4.68
C VAL A 156 13.58 -15.04 -5.70
N ALA A 157 13.63 -14.71 -7.00
CA ALA A 157 13.63 -15.72 -8.06
C ALA A 157 14.87 -16.63 -7.98
N ARG A 158 16.05 -16.08 -7.69
CA ARG A 158 17.25 -16.89 -7.43
C ARG A 158 17.17 -17.67 -6.11
N LEU A 159 16.60 -17.07 -5.07
CA LEU A 159 16.56 -17.65 -3.72
C LEU A 159 15.54 -18.80 -3.60
N LEU A 160 14.38 -18.68 -4.26
CA LEU A 160 13.24 -19.60 -4.14
C LEU A 160 12.84 -20.26 -5.47
N GLY A 161 13.57 -19.98 -6.55
CA GLY A 161 13.30 -20.48 -7.90
C GLY A 161 12.22 -19.70 -8.67
N ARG A 162 11.52 -18.75 -8.03
CA ARG A 162 10.53 -17.84 -8.65
C ARG A 162 10.08 -16.74 -7.68
N GLY A 163 9.33 -15.78 -8.21
CA GLY A 163 8.68 -14.72 -7.44
C GLY A 163 9.55 -13.48 -7.26
N VAL A 164 9.06 -12.54 -6.45
CA VAL A 164 9.64 -11.19 -6.29
C VAL A 164 9.51 -10.72 -4.85
N LEU A 165 10.22 -9.65 -4.47
CA LEU A 165 9.93 -8.92 -3.24
C LEU A 165 8.84 -7.87 -3.55
N HIS A 166 7.65 -8.03 -3.00
CA HIS A 166 6.51 -7.14 -3.26
C HIS A 166 6.09 -6.32 -2.03
N THR A 167 6.90 -6.28 -0.98
CA THR A 167 6.64 -5.46 0.21
C THR A 167 6.80 -3.98 -0.11
N LYS A 168 5.93 -3.13 0.44
CA LYS A 168 6.07 -1.66 0.43
C LYS A 168 5.96 -1.15 1.86
N LEU A 169 7.12 -0.87 2.43
CA LEU A 169 7.26 -0.64 3.86
C LEU A 169 8.31 0.42 4.12
N TRP A 170 8.01 1.31 5.06
CA TRP A 170 8.93 2.32 5.57
C TRP A 170 9.02 2.15 7.09
N ALA A 171 10.22 2.24 7.65
CA ALA A 171 10.45 2.31 9.09
C ALA A 171 11.52 3.36 9.36
N ILE A 172 11.25 4.27 10.30
CA ILE A 172 12.20 5.32 10.70
C ILE A 172 12.42 5.33 12.20
N ASP A 173 13.69 5.45 12.58
CA ASP A 173 14.16 5.68 13.96
C ASP A 173 13.50 4.78 15.02
N ARG A 174 13.10 3.55 14.66
CA ARG A 174 12.30 2.65 15.52
C ARG A 174 11.06 3.32 16.13
N LYS A 175 10.42 4.24 15.42
CA LYS A 175 9.36 5.09 16.00
C LYS A 175 8.19 5.37 15.08
N HIS A 176 8.44 5.64 13.80
CA HIS A 176 7.38 5.88 12.82
C HIS A 176 7.55 4.94 11.62
N GLY A 177 6.48 4.67 10.89
CA GLY A 177 6.55 3.77 9.73
C GLY A 177 5.33 3.85 8.83
N TYR A 178 5.38 3.12 7.72
CA TYR A 178 4.30 2.97 6.76
C TYR A 178 4.27 1.53 6.24
N ILE A 179 3.07 0.99 6.04
CA ILE A 179 2.84 -0.27 5.34
C ILE A 179 1.56 -0.15 4.51
N GLY A 180 1.61 -0.58 3.25
CA GLY A 180 0.46 -0.46 2.35
C GLY A 180 0.75 -0.90 0.93
N SER A 181 -0.07 -0.44 -0.01
CA SER A 181 -0.04 -0.90 -1.40
C SER A 181 0.88 -0.08 -2.32
N ALA A 182 1.25 1.15 -1.94
CA ALA A 182 1.94 2.10 -2.80
C ALA A 182 3.39 1.72 -3.11
N ASN A 183 3.71 1.54 -4.40
CA ASN A 183 5.07 1.36 -4.90
C ASN A 183 5.85 2.68 -4.83
N MET A 184 7.19 2.64 -4.91
CA MET A 184 8.04 3.83 -5.09
C MET A 184 7.87 4.37 -6.51
N ASP A 185 6.70 4.90 -6.79
CA ASP A 185 6.20 5.25 -8.11
C ASP A 185 5.43 6.55 -8.02
N TRP A 186 5.73 7.51 -8.89
CA TRP A 186 5.00 8.78 -8.94
C TRP A 186 3.49 8.54 -9.16
N ARG A 187 3.12 7.50 -9.92
CA ARG A 187 1.71 7.12 -10.16
C ARG A 187 1.03 6.66 -8.88
N SER A 188 1.73 6.00 -7.96
CA SER A 188 1.17 5.62 -6.65
C SER A 188 0.82 6.82 -5.78
N LEU A 189 1.29 8.03 -6.10
CA LEU A 189 0.98 9.26 -5.36
C LEU A 189 -0.16 10.06 -5.98
N THR A 190 -0.38 9.94 -7.30
CA THR A 190 -1.30 10.84 -8.04
C THR A 190 -2.29 10.13 -8.96
N GLU A 191 -2.01 8.93 -9.45
CA GLU A 191 -2.77 8.29 -10.54
C GLU A 191 -3.34 6.90 -10.20
N VAL A 192 -2.87 6.30 -9.12
CA VAL A 192 -3.29 4.98 -8.64
C VAL A 192 -4.00 5.12 -7.31
N LYS A 193 -5.10 4.39 -7.15
CA LYS A 193 -5.79 4.34 -5.86
C LYS A 193 -5.05 3.36 -4.95
N GLU A 194 -4.48 3.88 -3.88
CA GLU A 194 -3.66 3.14 -2.93
C GLU A 194 -4.22 3.30 -1.51
N LEU A 195 -3.94 2.34 -0.63
CA LEU A 195 -4.26 2.42 0.79
C LEU A 195 -3.08 1.91 1.63
N GLY A 196 -2.83 2.56 2.76
CA GLY A 196 -1.86 2.10 3.74
C GLY A 196 -2.16 2.61 5.15
N GLY A 197 -1.36 2.14 6.11
CA GLY A 197 -1.32 2.66 7.47
C GLY A 197 -0.03 3.45 7.69
N LEU A 198 -0.17 4.72 8.11
CA LEU A 198 0.93 5.53 8.65
C LEU A 198 0.97 5.34 10.17
N LEU A 199 2.07 4.78 10.67
CA LEU A 199 2.33 4.51 12.08
C LEU A 199 3.15 5.67 12.66
N LEU A 200 2.66 6.31 13.71
CA LEU A 200 3.32 7.41 14.38
C LEU A 200 3.50 7.10 15.86
N ASN A 201 4.74 7.20 16.34
CA ASN A 201 5.09 6.95 17.73
C ASN A 201 4.68 5.53 18.20
N CYS A 202 4.96 4.53 17.36
CA CYS A 202 4.60 3.12 17.59
C CYS A 202 5.87 2.25 17.63
N PRO A 203 6.76 2.41 18.63
CA PRO A 203 8.09 1.84 18.58
C PRO A 203 8.12 0.31 18.49
N GLU A 204 7.24 -0.38 19.21
CA GLU A 204 7.14 -1.85 19.16
C GLU A 204 6.69 -2.32 17.77
N LEU A 205 5.68 -1.68 17.18
CA LEU A 205 5.16 -2.07 15.88
C LEU A 205 6.12 -1.72 14.74
N VAL A 206 6.79 -0.57 14.81
CA VAL A 206 7.81 -0.17 13.83
C VAL A 206 9.03 -1.06 13.94
N HIS A 207 9.38 -1.54 15.13
CA HIS A 207 10.43 -2.54 15.29
C HIS A 207 10.08 -3.86 14.56
N GLU A 208 8.81 -4.26 14.54
CA GLU A 208 8.37 -5.42 13.76
C GLU A 208 8.51 -5.20 12.24
N LEU A 209 8.29 -3.97 11.76
CA LEU A 209 8.59 -3.58 10.37
C LEU A 209 10.09 -3.64 10.07
N GLU A 210 10.93 -3.15 10.98
CA GLU A 210 12.40 -3.23 10.86
C GLU A 210 12.90 -4.69 10.81
N LYS A 211 12.27 -5.62 11.54
CA LYS A 211 12.65 -7.03 11.50
C LYS A 211 12.35 -7.68 10.15
N ILE A 212 11.21 -7.35 9.53
CA ILE A 212 10.87 -7.81 8.17
C ILE A 212 11.90 -7.27 7.18
N HIS A 213 12.18 -5.96 7.25
CA HIS A 213 13.21 -5.33 6.42
C HIS A 213 14.60 -5.96 6.62
N GLY A 214 15.01 -6.16 7.86
CA GLY A 214 16.28 -6.80 8.22
C GLY A 214 16.38 -8.24 7.73
N ALA A 215 15.29 -9.01 7.76
CA ALA A 215 15.25 -10.35 7.20
C ALA A 215 15.52 -10.36 5.69
N TYR A 216 14.93 -9.41 4.95
CA TYR A 216 15.20 -9.25 3.52
C TYR A 216 16.66 -8.86 3.25
N CYS A 217 17.20 -7.88 3.98
CA CYS A 217 18.59 -7.46 3.84
C CYS A 217 19.58 -8.59 4.16
N LEU A 218 19.29 -9.44 5.15
CA LEU A 218 20.14 -10.57 5.51
C LEU A 218 20.07 -11.70 4.47
N ALA A 219 18.92 -11.88 3.82
CA ALA A 219 18.67 -12.98 2.89
C ALA A 219 19.19 -12.73 1.47
N THR A 220 19.82 -11.58 1.18
CA THR A 220 20.23 -11.19 -0.19
C THR A 220 21.08 -12.24 -0.90
N GLU A 221 22.02 -12.87 -0.18
CA GLU A 221 22.90 -13.92 -0.72
C GLU A 221 22.25 -15.30 -0.63
N ARG A 222 21.72 -15.63 0.54
CA ARG A 222 21.00 -16.88 0.83
C ARG A 222 20.07 -16.68 2.01
N ILE A 223 18.97 -17.42 2.02
CA ILE A 223 18.11 -17.52 3.21
C ILE A 223 18.88 -18.32 4.27
N PRO A 224 19.08 -17.79 5.49
CA PRO A 224 19.84 -18.50 6.52
C PRO A 224 19.06 -19.71 7.03
N ALA A 225 19.78 -20.80 7.34
CA ALA A 225 19.17 -21.98 7.96
C ALA A 225 18.64 -21.69 9.37
N GLN A 226 19.28 -20.74 10.06
CA GLN A 226 18.83 -20.22 11.36
C GLN A 226 18.89 -18.70 11.32
N TRP A 227 17.77 -18.07 11.64
CA TRP A 227 17.67 -16.61 11.75
C TRP A 227 18.35 -16.09 13.02
N PRO A 228 18.99 -14.91 12.98
CA PRO A 228 19.46 -14.23 14.19
C PRO A 228 18.31 -13.94 15.15
N LYS A 229 18.58 -14.04 16.46
CA LYS A 229 17.57 -13.84 17.51
C LYS A 229 16.96 -12.44 17.48
N GLU A 230 17.72 -11.45 17.00
CA GLU A 230 17.30 -10.06 16.89
C GLU A 230 16.17 -9.86 15.87
N LEU A 231 16.01 -10.79 14.92
CA LEU A 231 14.95 -10.78 13.91
C LEU A 231 13.73 -11.62 14.30
N GLU A 232 13.83 -12.45 15.35
CA GLU A 232 12.72 -13.22 15.88
C GLU A 232 11.64 -12.29 16.48
N THR A 233 10.40 -12.78 16.54
CA THR A 233 9.31 -12.03 17.19
C THR A 233 8.45 -12.90 18.08
N VAL A 234 8.00 -12.31 19.18
CA VAL A 234 6.98 -12.88 20.07
C VAL A 234 5.57 -12.46 19.66
N TYR A 235 5.44 -11.46 18.78
CA TYR A 235 4.15 -10.90 18.38
C TYR A 235 3.61 -11.58 17.12
N ASN A 236 2.48 -12.27 17.27
CA ASN A 236 1.86 -13.08 16.21
C ASN A 236 0.35 -13.26 16.46
N HIS A 237 -0.33 -14.05 15.63
CA HIS A 237 -1.79 -14.22 15.75
C HIS A 237 -2.24 -14.87 17.08
N THR A 238 -1.42 -15.69 17.75
CA THR A 238 -1.76 -16.28 19.05
C THR A 238 -1.34 -15.40 20.23
N ASN A 239 -0.26 -14.63 20.06
CA ASN A 239 0.26 -13.67 21.03
C ASN A 239 0.42 -12.28 20.39
N PRO A 240 -0.68 -11.58 20.04
CA PRO A 240 -0.58 -10.27 19.41
C PRO A 240 -0.10 -9.22 20.42
N LEU A 241 0.54 -8.16 19.92
CA LEU A 241 0.88 -7.01 20.75
C LEU A 241 -0.43 -6.36 21.23
N VAL A 242 -0.62 -6.29 22.55
CA VAL A 242 -1.74 -5.59 23.16
C VAL A 242 -1.28 -4.18 23.53
N THR A 243 -1.78 -3.18 22.82
CA THR A 243 -1.41 -1.77 23.04
C THR A 243 -2.60 -0.85 22.81
N LYS A 244 -2.42 0.46 23.03
CA LYS A 244 -3.41 1.46 22.64
C LYS A 244 -3.04 2.06 21.28
N ILE A 245 -3.88 1.84 20.28
CA ILE A 245 -3.78 2.50 18.97
C ILE A 245 -4.88 3.56 18.91
N ASN A 246 -4.51 4.81 18.65
CA ASN A 246 -5.47 5.93 18.63
C ASN A 246 -6.31 6.03 19.92
N GLY A 247 -5.71 5.66 21.07
CA GLY A 247 -6.39 5.63 22.37
C GLY A 247 -7.23 4.38 22.65
N ILE A 248 -7.46 3.53 21.66
CA ILE A 248 -8.30 2.33 21.73
C ILE A 248 -7.43 1.12 22.05
N ARG A 249 -7.86 0.26 22.98
CA ARG A 249 -7.17 -1.01 23.24
C ARG A 249 -7.27 -1.91 22.01
N SER A 250 -6.12 -2.31 21.49
CA SER A 250 -6.00 -3.08 20.25
C SER A 250 -5.06 -4.26 20.43
N ARG A 251 -5.35 -5.33 19.70
CA ARG A 251 -4.48 -6.48 19.47
C ARG A 251 -3.92 -6.35 18.05
N VAL A 252 -2.62 -6.17 17.92
CA VAL A 252 -1.96 -5.87 16.64
C VAL A 252 -0.77 -6.78 16.40
N TYR A 253 -0.57 -7.18 15.15
CA TYR A 253 0.67 -7.85 14.73
C TYR A 253 0.91 -7.63 13.23
N VAL A 254 2.15 -7.90 12.81
CA VAL A 254 2.54 -7.88 11.40
C VAL A 254 2.81 -9.31 10.94
N SER A 255 2.32 -9.66 9.76
CA SER A 255 2.54 -10.94 9.09
C SER A 255 3.48 -10.78 7.89
N GLY A 256 4.06 -11.89 7.43
CA GLY A 256 5.00 -11.92 6.31
C GLY A 256 4.85 -13.13 5.40
N SER A 257 5.29 -13.02 4.15
CA SER A 257 5.35 -14.09 3.16
C SER A 257 6.66 -14.03 2.36
N PRO A 258 7.10 -15.15 1.75
CA PRO A 258 6.65 -16.50 2.05
C PRO A 258 7.26 -16.96 3.39
N ARG A 259 6.98 -18.20 3.82
CA ARG A 259 7.44 -18.69 5.14
C ARG A 259 8.96 -18.64 5.28
N GLU A 260 9.67 -18.80 4.17
CA GLU A 260 11.12 -18.80 4.07
C GLU A 260 11.74 -17.43 4.42
N PHE A 261 11.02 -16.31 4.24
CA PHE A 261 11.47 -14.99 4.69
C PHE A 261 10.98 -14.60 6.08
N ASN A 262 10.31 -15.50 6.80
CA ASN A 262 9.81 -15.24 8.14
C ASN A 262 10.79 -15.79 9.20
N PRO A 263 11.47 -14.92 9.96
CA PRO A 263 12.13 -15.34 11.19
C PRO A 263 11.16 -16.03 12.16
N PRO A 264 11.66 -16.88 13.08
CA PRO A 264 10.83 -17.58 14.06
C PRO A 264 9.83 -16.67 14.77
N GLY A 265 8.60 -17.20 14.89
CA GLY A 265 7.48 -16.55 15.56
C GLY A 265 6.63 -15.63 14.68
N ARG A 266 7.10 -15.17 13.52
CA ARG A 266 6.30 -14.34 12.60
C ARG A 266 5.12 -15.13 12.02
N THR A 267 3.92 -14.54 12.04
CA THR A 267 2.74 -15.14 11.40
C THR A 267 2.90 -15.11 9.88
N TYR A 268 2.62 -16.24 9.22
CA TYR A 268 2.56 -16.30 7.77
C TYR A 268 1.33 -15.53 7.26
N ASP A 269 1.50 -14.71 6.23
CA ASP A 269 0.48 -13.77 5.77
C ASP A 269 -0.82 -14.45 5.32
N LEU A 270 -0.72 -15.60 4.65
CA LEU A 270 -1.89 -16.41 4.32
C LEU A 270 -2.63 -16.88 5.57
N ASP A 271 -1.90 -17.32 6.60
CA ASP A 271 -2.52 -17.77 7.86
C ASP A 271 -3.27 -16.61 8.52
N ALA A 272 -2.71 -15.38 8.49
CA ALA A 272 -3.38 -14.19 8.99
C ALA A 272 -4.70 -13.88 8.25
N ILE A 273 -4.71 -13.97 6.92
CA ILE A 273 -5.92 -13.77 6.09
C ILE A 273 -6.95 -14.86 6.40
N LEU A 274 -6.56 -16.13 6.40
CA LEU A 274 -7.46 -17.26 6.64
C LEU A 274 -8.06 -17.20 8.05
N LEU A 275 -7.26 -16.86 9.07
CA LEU A 275 -7.75 -16.67 10.44
C LEU A 275 -8.74 -15.51 10.54
N THR A 276 -8.48 -14.40 9.86
CA THR A 276 -9.41 -13.26 9.83
C THR A 276 -10.75 -13.66 9.20
N ILE A 277 -10.73 -14.42 8.09
CA ILE A 277 -11.94 -14.99 7.47
C ILE A 277 -12.66 -15.95 8.42
N ALA A 278 -11.92 -16.86 9.08
CA ALA A 278 -12.48 -17.85 9.98
C ALA A 278 -13.13 -17.24 11.23
N GLN A 279 -12.58 -16.14 11.74
CA GLN A 279 -13.06 -15.46 12.94
C GLN A 279 -14.28 -14.56 12.66
N ALA A 280 -14.46 -14.06 11.44
CA ALA A 280 -15.57 -13.21 11.05
C ALA A 280 -16.93 -13.86 11.34
N LYS A 281 -17.85 -13.09 11.92
CA LYS A 281 -19.20 -13.53 12.28
C LYS A 281 -20.30 -12.78 11.56
N LYS A 282 -20.06 -11.57 11.06
CA LYS A 282 -21.09 -10.74 10.42
C LYS A 282 -20.79 -10.52 8.96
N TYR A 283 -19.60 -10.01 8.66
CA TYR A 283 -19.21 -9.72 7.29
C TYR A 283 -17.71 -9.84 7.06
N ILE A 284 -17.35 -10.04 5.79
CA ILE A 284 -16.00 -10.02 5.24
C ILE A 284 -16.04 -9.14 3.99
N TYR A 285 -15.40 -7.98 4.05
CA TYR A 285 -15.32 -7.05 2.94
C TYR A 285 -13.88 -6.93 2.48
N ILE A 286 -13.63 -7.17 1.20
CA ILE A 286 -12.29 -7.28 0.62
C ILE A 286 -12.16 -6.31 -0.56
N SER A 287 -11.10 -5.51 -0.58
CA SER A 287 -10.70 -4.73 -1.75
C SER A 287 -9.29 -5.11 -2.16
N VAL A 288 -9.17 -5.75 -3.33
CA VAL A 288 -7.89 -6.18 -3.90
C VAL A 288 -7.80 -5.85 -5.39
N MET A 289 -6.59 -5.59 -5.89
CA MET A 289 -6.41 -5.41 -7.34
C MET A 289 -6.72 -6.70 -8.10
N ASP A 290 -6.01 -7.78 -7.76
CA ASP A 290 -6.16 -9.07 -8.40
C ASP A 290 -6.58 -10.14 -7.39
N TYR A 291 -7.51 -11.00 -7.82
CA TYR A 291 -7.96 -12.20 -7.13
C TYR A 291 -7.91 -13.39 -8.08
N SER A 292 -7.11 -14.41 -7.75
CA SER A 292 -7.09 -15.65 -8.52
C SER A 292 -6.79 -16.84 -7.60
N PRO A 293 -7.65 -17.86 -7.50
CA PRO A 293 -7.36 -19.11 -6.80
C PRO A 293 -6.42 -20.01 -7.61
N GLU A 294 -5.29 -19.45 -8.00
CA GLU A 294 -4.23 -20.08 -8.78
C GLU A 294 -2.87 -19.67 -8.21
N VAL A 295 -1.87 -20.53 -8.36
CA VAL A 295 -0.48 -20.10 -8.39
C VAL A 295 -0.19 -19.59 -9.79
N VAL A 296 -0.06 -18.27 -9.94
CA VAL A 296 0.29 -17.65 -11.22
C VAL A 296 1.80 -17.80 -11.47
N SER A 297 2.16 -18.12 -12.71
CA SER A 297 3.55 -18.11 -13.17
C SER A 297 3.77 -16.92 -14.08
N TYR A 298 4.89 -16.22 -13.90
CA TYR A 298 5.36 -15.17 -14.81
C TYR A 298 6.17 -15.73 -16.00
N ASP A 299 6.58 -16.99 -15.90
CA ASP A 299 7.03 -17.77 -17.04
C ASP A 299 5.81 -18.38 -17.75
N ILE A 300 5.66 -18.04 -19.04
CA ILE A 300 4.53 -18.43 -19.92
C ILE A 300 4.53 -19.93 -20.18
N GLU A 301 5.68 -20.60 -20.11
CA GLU A 301 5.79 -22.04 -20.36
C GLU A 301 5.33 -22.88 -19.16
N THR A 302 5.32 -22.28 -17.95
CA THR A 302 4.90 -22.98 -16.73
C THR A 302 3.38 -22.88 -16.54
N PRO A 303 2.65 -24.02 -16.55
CA PRO A 303 1.20 -24.01 -16.35
C PRO A 303 0.81 -23.47 -14.97
N LYS A 304 -0.24 -22.66 -14.94
CA LYS A 304 -0.87 -22.22 -13.69
C LYS A 304 -1.43 -23.44 -12.95
N LYS A 305 -1.30 -23.45 -11.62
CA LYS A 305 -1.81 -24.53 -10.76
C LYS A 305 -2.97 -24.01 -9.91
N TYR A 306 -4.03 -24.79 -9.79
CA TYR A 306 -5.14 -24.44 -8.90
C TYR A 306 -4.66 -24.33 -7.45
N TRP A 307 -5.10 -23.29 -6.75
CA TRP A 307 -4.73 -23.00 -5.37
C TRP A 307 -5.97 -22.45 -4.62
N PRO A 308 -6.66 -23.29 -3.85
CA PRO A 308 -8.02 -22.98 -3.39
C PRO A 308 -8.10 -22.27 -2.05
N ALA A 309 -6.98 -21.92 -1.40
CA ALA A 309 -6.97 -21.64 0.04
C ALA A 309 -7.93 -20.52 0.47
N ILE A 310 -7.79 -19.32 -0.11
CA ILE A 310 -8.67 -18.19 0.20
C ILE A 310 -10.07 -18.43 -0.38
N ASP A 311 -10.19 -18.99 -1.58
CA ASP A 311 -11.46 -19.25 -2.24
C ASP A 311 -12.36 -20.17 -1.42
N THR A 312 -11.81 -21.29 -0.94
CA THR A 312 -12.50 -22.24 -0.06
C THR A 312 -12.97 -21.54 1.22
N ALA A 313 -12.09 -20.78 1.87
CA ALA A 313 -12.42 -20.09 3.10
C ALA A 313 -13.56 -19.07 2.92
N LEU A 314 -13.63 -18.37 1.78
CA LEU A 314 -14.72 -17.45 1.46
C LEU A 314 -16.04 -18.17 1.17
N ARG A 315 -15.99 -19.31 0.47
CA ARG A 315 -17.16 -20.15 0.21
C ARG A 315 -17.75 -20.70 1.50
N GLU A 316 -16.91 -21.27 2.36
CA GLU A 316 -17.32 -21.78 3.68
C GLU A 316 -17.89 -20.67 4.57
N ALA A 317 -17.26 -19.49 4.58
CA ALA A 317 -17.77 -18.34 5.33
C ALA A 317 -19.18 -17.93 4.89
N ALA A 318 -19.42 -17.87 3.58
CA ALA A 318 -20.69 -17.45 3.02
C ALA A 318 -21.79 -18.52 3.17
N ILE A 319 -21.48 -19.78 2.87
CA ILE A 319 -22.46 -20.87 2.81
C ILE A 319 -22.70 -21.48 4.18
N ASP A 320 -21.64 -21.90 4.87
CA ASP A 320 -21.76 -22.71 6.08
C ASP A 320 -22.03 -21.83 7.31
N ARG A 321 -21.49 -20.60 7.30
CA ARG A 321 -21.58 -19.66 8.43
C ARG A 321 -22.54 -18.50 8.20
N GLY A 322 -23.09 -18.33 6.99
CA GLY A 322 -24.00 -17.23 6.66
C GLY A 322 -23.39 -15.83 6.80
N VAL A 323 -22.05 -15.73 6.79
CA VAL A 323 -21.31 -14.45 6.85
C VAL A 323 -21.51 -13.72 5.53
N GLU A 324 -21.78 -12.42 5.59
CA GLU A 324 -21.85 -11.62 4.36
C GLU A 324 -20.46 -11.42 3.77
N VAL A 325 -20.28 -11.79 2.49
CA VAL A 325 -19.00 -11.65 1.80
C VAL A 325 -19.16 -10.67 0.65
N ARG A 326 -18.31 -9.63 0.61
CA ARG A 326 -18.26 -8.67 -0.49
C ARG A 326 -16.83 -8.51 -1.01
N LEU A 327 -16.62 -8.75 -2.30
CA LEU A 327 -15.35 -8.55 -2.97
C LEU A 327 -15.46 -7.37 -3.92
N LEU A 328 -14.63 -6.35 -3.71
CA LEU A 328 -14.44 -5.22 -4.61
C LEU A 328 -13.11 -5.39 -5.34
N ILE A 329 -13.18 -5.79 -6.61
CA ILE A 329 -12.01 -6.18 -7.40
C ILE A 329 -11.71 -5.12 -8.44
N SER A 330 -10.44 -4.77 -8.63
CA SER A 330 -10.08 -3.79 -9.65
C SER A 330 -10.31 -4.34 -11.06
N ARG A 331 -10.95 -3.55 -11.93
CA ARG A 331 -11.02 -3.82 -13.37
C ARG A 331 -10.35 -2.68 -14.13
N TRP A 332 -9.37 -3.04 -14.94
CA TRP A 332 -8.48 -2.11 -15.61
C TRP A 332 -7.88 -2.79 -16.85
N PRO A 333 -7.20 -2.07 -17.76
CA PRO A 333 -6.73 -2.64 -19.03
C PRO A 333 -5.81 -3.86 -18.92
N TYR A 334 -5.15 -4.05 -17.76
CA TYR A 334 -4.23 -5.17 -17.51
C TYR A 334 -4.89 -6.33 -16.74
N THR A 335 -6.20 -6.29 -16.50
CA THR A 335 -6.94 -7.37 -15.85
C THR A 335 -6.86 -8.66 -16.65
N VAL A 336 -6.37 -9.73 -16.01
CA VAL A 336 -6.25 -11.05 -16.65
C VAL A 336 -7.64 -11.66 -16.89
N PRO A 337 -7.98 -12.11 -18.11
CA PRO A 337 -9.33 -12.61 -18.42
C PRO A 337 -9.81 -13.81 -17.57
N THR A 338 -8.90 -14.65 -17.06
CA THR A 338 -9.27 -15.79 -16.22
C THR A 338 -9.84 -15.37 -14.87
N MET A 339 -9.47 -14.18 -14.36
CA MET A 339 -10.00 -13.65 -13.09
C MET A 339 -11.52 -13.54 -13.12
N PHE A 340 -12.11 -13.09 -14.24
CA PHE A 340 -13.56 -12.96 -14.39
C PHE A 340 -14.29 -14.30 -14.21
N LYS A 341 -13.68 -15.42 -14.61
CA LYS A 341 -14.28 -16.76 -14.48
C LYS A 341 -14.35 -17.20 -13.02
N TYR A 342 -13.27 -16.99 -12.26
CA TYR A 342 -13.24 -17.31 -10.83
C TYR A 342 -14.21 -16.45 -10.02
N LEU A 343 -14.24 -15.14 -10.31
CA LEU A 343 -15.17 -14.21 -9.65
C LEU A 343 -16.63 -14.53 -9.98
N SER A 344 -16.93 -14.92 -11.23
CA SER A 344 -18.26 -15.41 -11.61
C SER A 344 -18.65 -16.68 -10.86
N SER A 345 -17.70 -17.59 -10.64
CA SER A 345 -17.93 -18.81 -9.85
C SER A 345 -18.26 -18.51 -8.38
N LEU A 346 -17.61 -17.52 -7.77
CA LEU A 346 -17.96 -17.08 -6.41
C LEU A 346 -19.35 -16.42 -6.38
N ARG A 347 -19.62 -15.52 -7.32
CA ARG A 347 -20.91 -14.81 -7.40
C ARG A 347 -22.10 -15.75 -7.60
N ALA A 348 -21.91 -16.83 -8.35
CA ALA A 348 -22.94 -17.85 -8.57
C ALA A 348 -23.39 -18.54 -7.28
N LEU A 349 -22.64 -18.43 -6.18
CA LEU A 349 -23.02 -18.97 -4.89
C LEU A 349 -24.06 -18.15 -4.14
N ASN A 350 -24.26 -16.88 -4.52
CA ASN A 350 -25.17 -15.98 -3.82
C ASN A 350 -26.60 -16.56 -3.79
N GLY A 351 -27.20 -16.62 -2.59
CA GLY A 351 -28.53 -17.20 -2.37
C GLY A 351 -28.54 -18.70 -2.11
N ILE A 352 -27.46 -19.44 -2.40
CA ILE A 352 -27.33 -20.85 -1.99
C ILE A 352 -27.31 -20.92 -0.46
N GLY A 353 -28.26 -21.63 0.14
CA GLY A 353 -28.37 -21.72 1.60
C GLY A 353 -28.60 -20.37 2.29
N GLY A 354 -29.11 -19.36 1.58
CA GLY A 354 -29.25 -18.00 2.11
C GLY A 354 -27.94 -17.20 2.18
N SER A 355 -26.88 -17.67 1.51
CA SER A 355 -25.59 -16.98 1.45
C SER A 355 -25.74 -15.58 0.85
N ARG A 356 -24.91 -14.64 1.34
CA ARG A 356 -24.81 -13.28 0.83
C ARG A 356 -23.40 -13.05 0.33
N LEU A 357 -23.11 -13.47 -0.90
CA LEU A 357 -21.80 -13.33 -1.53
C LEU A 357 -21.92 -12.46 -2.76
N ARG A 358 -21.34 -11.26 -2.71
CA ARG A 358 -21.37 -10.31 -3.84
C ARG A 358 -19.97 -9.98 -4.31
N VAL A 359 -19.84 -9.82 -5.62
CA VAL A 359 -18.60 -9.38 -6.26
C VAL A 359 -18.92 -8.17 -7.13
N ARG A 360 -18.22 -7.07 -6.87
CA ARG A 360 -18.24 -5.86 -7.69
C ARG A 360 -16.88 -5.61 -8.30
N TYR A 361 -16.88 -5.06 -9.49
CA TYR A 361 -15.69 -4.49 -10.11
C TYR A 361 -15.60 -3.01 -9.77
N PHE A 362 -14.39 -2.52 -9.56
CA PHE A 362 -14.08 -1.10 -9.40
C PHE A 362 -13.25 -0.64 -10.59
N VAL A 363 -13.68 0.42 -11.27
CA VAL A 363 -12.98 1.02 -12.41
C VAL A 363 -12.61 2.44 -12.05
N VAL A 364 -11.34 2.80 -12.18
CA VAL A 364 -10.93 4.21 -12.13
C VAL A 364 -11.01 4.77 -13.56
N PRO A 365 -11.96 5.65 -13.88
CA PRO A 365 -12.05 6.24 -15.22
C PRO A 365 -10.85 7.17 -15.52
N SER A 366 -10.55 7.34 -16.79
CA SER A 366 -9.71 8.44 -17.29
C SER A 366 -10.61 9.58 -17.79
N PHE A 367 -10.30 10.80 -17.40
CA PHE A 367 -11.07 12.00 -17.73
C PHE A 367 -10.39 12.89 -18.78
N THR A 368 -9.11 12.62 -19.08
CA THR A 368 -8.31 13.36 -20.06
C THR A 368 -7.52 12.40 -20.94
N ASP A 369 -7.17 12.83 -22.15
CA ASP A 369 -6.30 12.05 -23.06
C ASP A 369 -4.95 11.74 -22.41
N GLU A 370 -4.46 12.63 -21.55
CA GLU A 370 -3.24 12.39 -20.78
C GLU A 370 -3.38 11.18 -19.86
N GLN A 371 -4.46 11.11 -19.06
CA GLN A 371 -4.70 9.99 -18.15
C GLN A 371 -4.83 8.65 -18.88
N ILE A 372 -5.32 8.65 -20.12
CA ILE A 372 -5.38 7.45 -20.97
C ILE A 372 -3.99 6.96 -21.35
N MET A 373 -3.05 7.88 -21.56
CA MET A 373 -1.70 7.56 -22.05
C MET A 373 -0.72 7.13 -20.95
N ILE A 374 -1.06 7.28 -19.67
CA ILE A 374 -0.19 6.87 -18.56
C ILE A 374 -0.30 5.35 -18.34
N PRO A 375 0.76 4.57 -18.59
CA PRO A 375 0.72 3.12 -18.43
C PRO A 375 0.66 2.73 -16.95
N HIS A 376 -0.05 1.65 -16.66
CA HIS A 376 -0.23 1.11 -15.31
C HIS A 376 -0.81 2.10 -14.28
N ALA A 377 -1.50 3.15 -14.74
CA ALA A 377 -2.27 4.07 -13.92
C ALA A 377 -3.76 3.67 -13.88
N ARG A 378 -4.57 4.49 -13.18
CA ARG A 378 -6.04 4.39 -13.19
C ARG A 378 -6.52 3.00 -12.78
N VAL A 379 -6.04 2.54 -11.63
CA VAL A 379 -6.33 1.24 -11.05
C VAL A 379 -6.59 1.36 -9.55
N ASN A 380 -7.51 0.54 -9.03
CA ASN A 380 -7.64 0.32 -7.59
C ASN A 380 -6.60 -0.71 -7.15
N HIS A 381 -5.48 -0.22 -6.62
CA HIS A 381 -4.35 -1.03 -6.22
C HIS A 381 -4.39 -1.42 -4.74
N ASN A 382 -5.54 -1.30 -4.07
CA ASN A 382 -5.70 -1.70 -2.67
C ASN A 382 -5.43 -3.21 -2.45
N LYS A 383 -5.06 -3.56 -1.20
CA LYS A 383 -4.99 -4.94 -0.69
C LYS A 383 -5.42 -4.99 0.77
N TYR A 384 -6.72 -4.86 1.04
CA TYR A 384 -7.22 -4.89 2.40
C TYR A 384 -8.44 -5.78 2.55
N MET A 385 -8.67 -6.20 3.79
CA MET A 385 -9.87 -6.90 4.22
C MET A 385 -10.34 -6.30 5.54
N VAL A 386 -11.65 -6.19 5.72
CA VAL A 386 -12.27 -5.73 6.96
C VAL A 386 -13.45 -6.62 7.34
N THR A 387 -13.50 -6.99 8.62
CA THR A 387 -14.61 -7.73 9.24
C THR A 387 -15.22 -6.88 10.35
N GLU A 388 -16.20 -7.38 11.09
CA GLU A 388 -16.76 -6.62 12.22
C GLU A 388 -15.80 -6.38 13.40
N LYS A 389 -14.60 -6.99 13.37
CA LYS A 389 -13.58 -6.86 14.43
C LYS A 389 -12.19 -6.50 13.93
N THR A 390 -11.84 -6.91 12.72
CA THR A 390 -10.45 -6.91 12.26
C THR A 390 -10.29 -6.06 11.02
N ALA A 391 -9.25 -5.22 11.01
CA ALA A 391 -8.70 -4.58 9.83
C ALA A 391 -7.40 -5.29 9.42
N TYR A 392 -7.33 -5.73 8.16
CA TYR A 392 -6.12 -6.25 7.52
C TYR A 392 -5.71 -5.34 6.37
N ILE A 393 -4.46 -4.86 6.37
CA ILE A 393 -3.87 -4.04 5.31
C ILE A 393 -2.58 -4.71 4.85
N GLY A 394 -2.51 -5.10 3.59
CA GLY A 394 -1.38 -5.85 3.05
C GLY A 394 -0.70 -5.21 1.84
N THR A 395 0.35 -5.86 1.38
CA THR A 395 1.13 -5.47 0.19
C THR A 395 0.84 -6.37 -1.03
N SER A 396 0.16 -7.50 -0.81
CA SER A 396 0.09 -8.64 -1.75
C SER A 396 -1.28 -8.80 -2.38
N ASN A 397 -1.31 -9.04 -3.71
CA ASN A 397 -2.54 -9.47 -4.37
C ASN A 397 -2.93 -10.88 -3.95
N TRP A 398 -4.17 -11.27 -4.22
CA TRP A 398 -4.75 -12.50 -3.67
C TRP A 398 -4.70 -13.63 -4.69
N SER A 399 -3.48 -14.13 -4.90
CA SER A 399 -3.21 -15.37 -5.63
C SER A 399 -2.09 -16.17 -4.95
N GLY A 400 -2.00 -17.47 -5.23
CA GLY A 400 -1.12 -18.38 -4.50
C GLY A 400 0.36 -18.03 -4.61
N ASP A 401 0.79 -17.48 -5.75
CA ASP A 401 2.16 -17.03 -5.98
C ASP A 401 2.59 -15.87 -5.07
N TYR A 402 1.65 -15.02 -4.63
CA TYR A 402 1.94 -13.94 -3.70
C TYR A 402 2.25 -14.43 -2.28
N PHE A 403 1.69 -15.57 -1.89
CA PHE A 403 1.91 -16.14 -0.57
C PHE A 403 3.02 -17.19 -0.56
N LEU A 404 3.16 -17.95 -1.64
CA LEU A 404 4.13 -19.06 -1.72
C LEU A 404 5.52 -18.61 -2.15
N TYR A 405 5.63 -17.56 -2.98
CA TYR A 405 6.90 -17.21 -3.62
C TYR A 405 7.21 -15.72 -3.62
N THR A 406 6.37 -14.86 -3.03
CA THR A 406 6.55 -13.41 -3.07
C THR A 406 6.76 -12.85 -1.67
N GLY A 407 7.78 -12.00 -1.54
CA GLY A 407 8.10 -11.25 -0.32
C GLY A 407 7.02 -10.23 -0.01
N GLY A 408 6.06 -10.55 0.86
CA GLY A 408 4.92 -9.70 1.19
C GLY A 408 4.77 -9.48 2.70
N ALA A 409 4.00 -8.47 3.09
CA ALA A 409 3.68 -8.21 4.49
C ALA A 409 2.24 -7.72 4.67
N GLY A 410 1.72 -7.92 5.87
CA GLY A 410 0.37 -7.50 6.28
C GLY A 410 0.34 -6.95 7.70
N LEU A 411 -0.45 -5.92 7.92
CA LEU A 411 -0.78 -5.36 9.23
C LEU A 411 -2.18 -5.85 9.63
N VAL A 412 -2.28 -6.51 10.77
CA VAL A 412 -3.55 -6.97 11.35
C VAL A 412 -3.83 -6.19 12.62
N VAL A 413 -4.99 -5.52 12.67
CA VAL A 413 -5.45 -4.80 13.87
C VAL A 413 -6.84 -5.30 14.25
N GLU A 414 -6.98 -5.83 15.46
CA GLU A 414 -8.25 -6.10 16.12
C GLU A 414 -8.44 -5.08 17.24
N GLU A 415 -9.59 -4.41 17.28
CA GLU A 415 -9.90 -3.40 18.29
C GLU A 415 -10.99 -3.91 19.24
N ASP A 416 -10.71 -3.86 20.55
CA ASP A 416 -11.67 -4.26 21.58
C ASP A 416 -12.80 -3.22 21.62
N THR A 417 -13.94 -3.56 21.01
CA THR A 417 -15.15 -2.71 21.02
C THR A 417 -16.05 -2.96 22.23
N VAL A 418 -15.72 -3.97 23.06
CA VAL A 418 -16.58 -4.46 24.14
C VAL A 418 -16.47 -3.64 25.43
N ASP A 419 -15.39 -2.87 25.64
CA ASP A 419 -15.23 -2.13 26.92
C ASP A 419 -14.30 -0.91 26.76
N ASN A 420 -14.85 0.23 26.31
CA ASN A 420 -14.12 1.51 26.37
C ASN A 420 -14.88 2.52 27.22
N SER A 421 -14.72 2.37 28.55
CA SER A 421 -14.95 3.40 29.56
C SER A 421 -13.69 4.25 29.81
N PHE A 422 -12.86 4.50 28.79
CA PHE A 422 -11.74 5.43 28.90
C PHE A 422 -11.65 6.33 27.67
N THR A 423 -11.84 7.61 27.96
CA THR A 423 -11.74 8.81 27.13
C THR A 423 -10.30 9.03 26.65
N ASP A 424 -10.11 9.22 25.35
CA ASP A 424 -9.58 10.47 24.78
C ASP A 424 -9.56 10.46 23.24
N SER A 425 -10.48 11.24 22.67
CA SER A 425 -10.52 11.98 21.39
C SER A 425 -9.81 11.44 20.11
N ILE A 426 -10.59 11.26 19.04
CA ILE A 426 -10.65 12.13 17.83
C ILE A 426 -11.85 11.69 16.97
N CYS A 427 -12.89 12.52 16.94
CA CYS A 427 -14.29 12.13 17.10
C CYS A 427 -15.10 11.81 15.82
N ASP A 428 -15.95 10.79 15.90
CA ASP A 428 -17.38 10.87 15.53
C ASP A 428 -18.17 10.94 16.86
N GLY A 429 -19.00 11.96 17.08
CA GLY A 429 -19.80 12.10 18.31
C GLY A 429 -19.05 11.93 19.64
N ASN A 430 -17.84 12.48 19.77
CA ASN A 430 -16.92 12.39 20.93
C ASN A 430 -16.19 11.05 21.19
N LYS A 431 -16.12 10.11 20.24
CA LYS A 431 -15.24 8.91 20.35
C LYS A 431 -14.32 8.74 19.14
N PRO A 432 -13.03 8.36 19.33
CA PRO A 432 -12.19 7.97 18.21
C PRO A 432 -12.79 6.79 17.46
N LYS A 433 -12.97 6.94 16.15
CA LYS A 433 -13.42 5.86 15.28
C LYS A 433 -12.27 4.85 15.13
N THR A 434 -12.57 3.58 15.39
CA THR A 434 -11.63 2.46 15.22
C THR A 434 -11.06 2.44 13.80
N LEU A 435 -9.83 1.96 13.61
CA LEU A 435 -9.28 1.73 12.28
C LEU A 435 -10.17 0.79 11.47
N GLN A 436 -10.69 -0.24 12.12
CA GLN A 436 -11.67 -1.17 11.54
C GLN A 436 -12.89 -0.41 10.99
N ALA A 437 -13.46 0.53 11.74
CA ALA A 437 -14.66 1.22 11.29
C ALA A 437 -14.34 2.27 10.21
N GLN A 438 -13.17 2.93 10.27
CA GLN A 438 -12.72 3.81 9.19
C GLN A 438 -12.50 3.02 7.88
N LEU A 439 -11.87 1.84 7.95
CA LEU A 439 -11.66 0.99 6.78
C LEU A 439 -13.00 0.46 6.21
N THR A 440 -13.97 0.21 7.09
CA THR A 440 -15.35 -0.15 6.69
C THR A 440 -16.04 1.01 5.96
N ASP A 441 -15.88 2.26 6.43
CA ASP A 441 -16.41 3.43 5.72
C ASP A 441 -15.78 3.60 4.33
N ILE A 442 -14.45 3.42 4.22
CA ILE A 442 -13.75 3.45 2.94
C ILE A 442 -14.34 2.40 2.00
N PHE A 443 -14.53 1.16 2.50
CA PHE A 443 -15.13 0.09 1.71
C PHE A 443 -16.53 0.48 1.24
N TYR A 444 -17.40 1.00 2.12
CA TYR A 444 -18.75 1.42 1.72
C TYR A 444 -18.75 2.60 0.75
N ARG A 445 -17.85 3.58 0.92
CA ARG A 445 -17.69 4.70 -0.02
C ARG A 445 -17.39 4.16 -1.41
N ASP A 446 -16.40 3.28 -1.52
CA ASP A 446 -15.94 2.75 -2.80
C ASP A 446 -17.00 1.78 -3.39
N TRP A 447 -17.57 0.91 -2.57
CA TRP A 447 -18.61 -0.08 -2.94
C TRP A 447 -19.92 0.55 -3.42
N ASN A 448 -20.30 1.72 -2.90
CA ASN A 448 -21.54 2.41 -3.29
C ASN A 448 -21.30 3.56 -4.28
N SER A 449 -20.05 3.75 -4.71
CA SER A 449 -19.71 4.77 -5.70
C SER A 449 -20.15 4.38 -7.11
N GLU A 450 -20.27 5.39 -7.98
CA GLU A 450 -20.49 5.23 -9.42
C GLU A 450 -19.36 4.47 -10.13
N TYR A 451 -18.20 4.33 -9.49
CA TYR A 451 -17.03 3.62 -10.00
C TYR A 451 -17.09 2.11 -9.79
N SER A 452 -18.14 1.63 -9.10
CA SER A 452 -18.32 0.22 -8.77
C SER A 452 -19.61 -0.36 -9.36
N TYR A 453 -19.55 -1.58 -9.90
CA TYR A 453 -20.71 -2.25 -10.49
C TYR A 453 -20.60 -3.78 -10.41
N GLU A 454 -21.75 -4.44 -10.55
CA GLU A 454 -21.84 -5.90 -10.76
C GLU A 454 -22.11 -6.14 -12.25
N GLU A 455 -21.43 -7.12 -12.85
CA GLU A 455 -21.68 -7.52 -14.26
C GLU A 455 -22.79 -8.54 -14.44
#